data_AF-A0A511MUK5-F1
#
_entry.id   AF-A0A511MUK5-F1
#
_cell.length_a   1.000
_cell.length_b   1.000
_cell.length_c   1.000
_cell.angle_alpha   90.00
_cell.angle_beta   90.00
_cell.angle_gamma   90.00
#
_symmetry.space_group_name_H-M   'P 1'
#
loop_
_entity.id
_entity.type
_entity.pdbx_description
1 polymer ?
#
loop_
_entity_poly.entity_id
_entity_poly.type
_entity_poly.pdbx_seq_one_letter_code
_entity_poly.pdbx_strand_id
1 'polypeptide(L)'
;MNYGGTHGPNPKRHRLAHRVPALPRDLPFTTPSGRPIPRGKPATNPDDLIDWVGNGDIIHPFPAHVLYHWGVTHVRWIPITDMPPLPYALVWRTESEPVRALAKVIDDLSDAP
;
A
#
# COMPACT_ATOMS: atom_id res chain seq x y z
N MET A 1 33.35 -21.19 -30.81
CA MET A 1 32.50 -21.12 -29.60
C MET A 1 31.58 -19.92 -29.74
N ASN A 2 30.28 -20.15 -29.96
CA ASN A 2 29.24 -19.13 -29.97
C ASN A 2 28.72 -18.91 -28.56
N TYR A 3 28.56 -17.66 -28.13
CA TYR A 3 27.41 -17.23 -27.32
C TYR A 3 27.07 -15.79 -27.69
N GLY A 4 26.08 -15.65 -28.57
CA GLY A 4 25.29 -14.43 -28.71
C GLY A 4 24.26 -14.36 -27.60
N GLY A 5 24.00 -13.16 -27.11
CA GLY A 5 23.00 -12.88 -26.09
C GLY A 5 22.67 -11.39 -26.10
N THR A 6 21.89 -10.99 -27.10
CA THR A 6 21.32 -9.66 -27.27
C THR A 6 20.46 -9.28 -26.05
N HIS A 7 20.95 -8.34 -25.23
CA HIS A 7 20.14 -7.69 -24.21
C HIS A 7 19.19 -6.69 -24.88
N GLY A 8 18.06 -7.18 -25.37
CA GLY A 8 16.91 -6.33 -25.69
C GLY A 8 16.28 -5.75 -24.42
N PRO A 9 15.58 -4.61 -24.50
CA PRO A 9 14.96 -3.98 -23.34
C PRO A 9 13.87 -4.91 -22.79
N ASN A 10 14.09 -5.44 -21.59
CA ASN A 10 13.10 -6.24 -20.86
C ASN A 10 12.00 -5.30 -20.34
N PRO A 11 10.74 -5.39 -20.81
CA PRO A 11 9.66 -4.60 -20.23
C PRO A 11 9.35 -5.19 -18.85
N LYS A 12 9.96 -4.62 -17.80
CA LYS A 12 9.67 -5.00 -16.41
C LYS A 12 8.16 -4.89 -16.19
N ARG A 13 7.48 -6.04 -16.17
CA ARG A 13 6.08 -6.16 -15.76
C ARG A 13 6.06 -5.92 -14.25
N HIS A 14 5.84 -4.66 -13.87
CA HIS A 14 5.64 -4.26 -12.48
C HIS A 14 4.50 -5.11 -11.87
N ARG A 15 4.78 -5.84 -10.79
CA ARG A 15 3.80 -6.66 -10.08
C ARG A 15 3.24 -5.86 -8.90
N LEU A 16 1.98 -6.09 -8.52
CA LEU A 16 1.48 -5.64 -7.22
C LEU A 16 1.74 -6.74 -6.19
N ALA A 17 2.15 -6.38 -4.98
CA ALA A 17 2.13 -7.33 -3.86
C ALA A 17 0.71 -7.90 -3.65
N HIS A 18 0.62 -9.15 -3.19
CA HIS A 18 -0.65 -9.80 -2.88
C HIS A 18 -0.66 -10.39 -1.48
N ARG A 19 -1.74 -10.06 -0.76
CA ARG A 19 -2.13 -10.54 0.57
C ARG A 19 -1.11 -10.28 1.69
N VAL A 20 -1.20 -9.07 2.22
CA VAL A 20 -1.25 -8.86 3.67
C VAL A 20 -2.71 -9.12 4.10
N PRO A 21 -3.02 -9.77 5.24
CA PRO A 21 -4.39 -9.85 5.77
C PRO A 21 -5.05 -8.47 6.03
N ALA A 22 -4.26 -7.40 5.93
CA ALA A 22 -4.63 -6.00 6.14
C ALA A 22 -4.71 -5.17 4.85
N LEU A 23 -4.61 -5.77 3.65
CA LEU A 23 -4.91 -4.99 2.43
C LEU A 23 -6.42 -4.70 2.38
N PRO A 24 -6.83 -3.47 2.05
CA PRO A 24 -8.23 -3.17 1.81
C PRO A 24 -8.75 -4.12 0.74
N ARG A 25 -10.04 -4.48 0.82
CA ARG A 25 -10.76 -5.25 -0.20
C ARG A 25 -10.76 -4.57 -1.59
N ASP A 26 -10.21 -3.36 -1.65
CA ASP A 26 -10.41 -2.35 -2.69
C ASP A 26 -9.31 -2.35 -3.77
N LEU A 27 -8.27 -3.19 -3.64
CA LEU A 27 -7.26 -3.30 -4.70
C LEU A 27 -7.77 -4.19 -5.84
N PRO A 28 -7.92 -3.65 -7.07
CA PRO A 28 -8.48 -4.42 -8.17
C PRO A 28 -7.54 -5.56 -8.58
N PHE A 29 -8.11 -6.68 -9.03
CA PHE A 29 -7.37 -7.83 -9.55
C PHE A 29 -7.07 -7.73 -11.05
N THR A 30 -7.70 -6.78 -11.72
CA THR A 30 -7.59 -6.52 -13.14
C THR A 30 -7.39 -5.03 -13.37
N THR A 31 -6.68 -4.67 -14.43
CA THR A 31 -6.61 -3.29 -14.89
C THR A 31 -7.98 -2.84 -15.40
N PRO A 32 -8.24 -1.52 -15.56
CA PRO A 32 -9.47 -1.03 -16.20
C PRO A 32 -9.70 -1.62 -17.60
N SER A 33 -8.62 -1.99 -18.31
CA SER A 33 -8.66 -2.68 -19.60
C SER A 33 -8.85 -4.20 -19.53
N GLY A 34 -9.12 -4.77 -18.34
CA GLY A 34 -9.38 -6.19 -18.14
C GLY A 34 -8.14 -7.09 -18.04
N ARG A 35 -6.92 -6.53 -18.05
CA ARG A 35 -5.69 -7.34 -17.93
C ARG A 35 -5.50 -7.80 -16.49
N PRO A 36 -5.24 -9.08 -16.21
CA PRO A 36 -4.93 -9.54 -14.87
C PRO A 36 -3.71 -8.82 -14.30
N ILE A 37 -3.80 -8.38 -13.05
CA ILE A 37 -2.67 -7.78 -12.33
C ILE A 37 -1.91 -8.90 -11.60
N PRO A 38 -0.66 -9.21 -11.98
CA PRO A 38 0.11 -10.26 -11.34
C PRO A 38 0.36 -9.93 -9.87
N ARG A 39 0.19 -10.97 -9.05
CA ARG A 39 0.27 -10.91 -7.60
C ARG A 39 1.61 -11.50 -7.15
N GLY A 40 2.40 -10.71 -6.43
CA GLY A 40 3.70 -11.08 -5.88
C GLY A 40 3.61 -11.92 -4.60
N LYS A 41 4.77 -12.17 -3.96
CA LYS A 41 4.85 -12.83 -2.65
C LYS A 41 4.06 -12.02 -1.60
N PRO A 42 3.39 -12.67 -0.63
CA PRO A 42 2.82 -11.97 0.50
C PRO A 42 3.92 -11.30 1.33
N ALA A 43 3.71 -10.01 1.63
CA ALA A 43 4.44 -9.32 2.67
C ALA A 43 3.69 -9.48 3.98
N THR A 44 4.43 -9.62 5.07
CA THR A 44 3.86 -9.63 6.43
C THR A 44 4.15 -8.33 7.16
N ASN A 45 5.12 -7.54 6.68
CA ASN A 45 5.48 -6.24 7.22
C ASN A 45 5.39 -5.17 6.11
N PRO A 46 4.82 -3.98 6.37
CA PRO A 46 4.95 -2.83 5.47
C PRO A 46 6.39 -2.43 5.12
N ASP A 47 7.38 -2.67 5.98
CA ASP A 47 8.79 -2.36 5.67
C ASP A 47 9.30 -3.22 4.49
N ASP A 48 8.88 -4.49 4.40
CA ASP A 48 9.22 -5.34 3.26
C ASP A 48 8.68 -4.74 1.95
N LEU A 49 7.49 -4.14 2.00
CA LEU A 49 6.85 -3.56 0.82
C LEU A 49 7.61 -2.33 0.33
N ILE A 50 8.07 -1.45 1.22
CA ILE A 50 8.80 -0.26 0.81
C ILE A 50 10.17 -0.62 0.23
N ASP A 51 10.84 -1.64 0.77
CA ASP A 51 12.10 -2.16 0.23
C ASP A 51 11.90 -2.72 -1.19
N TRP A 52 10.84 -3.50 -1.42
CA TRP A 52 10.54 -4.06 -2.75
C TRP A 52 10.14 -2.98 -3.76
N VAL A 53 9.48 -1.90 -3.32
CA VAL A 53 9.23 -0.72 -4.17
C VAL A 53 10.55 -0.01 -4.50
N GLY A 54 11.42 0.20 -3.51
CA GLY A 54 12.73 0.84 -3.68
C GLY A 54 13.63 0.08 -4.66
N ASN A 55 13.57 -1.26 -4.65
CA ASN A 55 14.28 -2.13 -5.58
C ASN A 55 13.63 -2.19 -6.99
N GLY A 56 12.41 -1.66 -7.14
CA GLY A 56 11.65 -1.72 -8.39
C GLY A 56 11.07 -3.10 -8.71
N ASP A 57 10.89 -3.96 -7.70
CA ASP A 57 10.30 -5.29 -7.85
C ASP A 57 8.77 -5.22 -7.93
N ILE A 58 8.18 -4.24 -7.25
CA ILE A 58 6.73 -4.03 -7.20
C ILE A 58 6.34 -2.56 -7.35
N ILE A 59 5.06 -2.35 -7.65
CA ILE A 59 4.36 -1.10 -7.36
C ILE A 59 3.38 -1.40 -6.22
N HIS A 60 3.18 -0.48 -5.29
CA HIS A 60 2.22 -0.66 -4.22
C HIS A 60 1.57 0.67 -3.81
N PRO A 61 0.23 0.75 -3.75
CA PRO A 61 -0.44 1.89 -3.14
C PRO A 61 -0.33 1.79 -1.61
N PHE A 62 0.06 2.89 -0.98
CA PHE A 62 0.03 3.03 0.48
C PHE A 62 -0.98 4.09 0.88
N PRO A 63 -1.57 4.00 2.08
CA PRO A 63 -2.34 5.11 2.64
C PRO A 63 -1.50 6.39 2.71
N ALA A 64 -2.08 7.54 2.38
CA ALA A 64 -1.34 8.79 2.26
C ALA A 64 -0.55 9.18 3.53
N HIS A 65 -1.03 8.78 4.71
CA HIS A 65 -0.39 9.12 5.98
C HIS A 65 1.05 8.58 6.11
N VAL A 66 1.44 7.55 5.34
CA VAL A 66 2.79 7.00 5.41
C VAL A 66 3.86 8.03 5.03
N LEU A 67 3.49 9.03 4.21
CA LEU A 67 4.40 10.10 3.80
C LEU A 67 4.89 10.95 4.98
N TYR A 68 4.13 11.01 6.07
CA TYR A 68 4.51 11.75 7.28
C TYR A 68 5.51 10.98 8.16
N HIS A 69 5.57 9.66 8.01
CA HIS A 69 6.34 8.79 8.90
C HIS A 69 7.55 8.15 8.20
N TRP A 70 7.46 7.92 6.90
CA TRP A 70 8.52 7.30 6.11
C TRP A 70 9.34 8.35 5.38
N GLY A 71 10.56 8.59 5.85
CA GLY A 71 11.56 9.48 5.24
C GLY A 71 12.22 8.91 3.98
N VAL A 72 11.45 8.24 3.12
CA VAL A 72 11.98 7.48 1.98
C VAL A 72 12.18 8.41 0.78
N THR A 73 13.43 8.72 0.45
CA THR A 73 13.79 9.70 -0.58
C THR A 73 14.01 9.11 -1.97
N HIS A 74 14.20 7.79 -2.08
CA HIS A 74 14.50 7.10 -3.34
C HIS A 74 13.27 6.47 -4.01
N VAL A 75 12.07 6.68 -3.44
CA VAL A 75 10.80 6.21 -3.98
C VAL A 75 10.02 7.39 -4.53
N ARG A 76 9.41 7.21 -5.71
CA ARG A 76 8.49 8.19 -6.28
C ARG A 76 7.06 7.89 -5.84
N TRP A 77 6.47 8.83 -5.11
CA TRP A 77 5.07 8.80 -4.72
C TRP A 77 4.19 9.39 -5.80
N ILE A 78 3.07 8.72 -6.12
CA ILE A 78 2.09 9.18 -7.10
C ILE A 78 0.72 9.19 -6.39
N PRO A 79 0.02 10.34 -6.31
CA PRO A 79 -1.28 10.40 -5.67
C PRO A 79 -2.32 9.63 -6.49
N ILE A 80 -3.15 8.84 -5.82
CA ILE A 80 -4.34 8.22 -6.38
C ILE A 80 -5.53 9.08 -5.95
N THR A 81 -6.18 9.74 -6.89
CA THR A 81 -7.20 10.78 -6.63
C THR A 81 -8.63 10.32 -6.86
N ASP A 82 -8.81 9.15 -7.48
CA ASP A 82 -10.09 8.57 -7.89
C ASP A 82 -10.52 7.37 -7.03
N MET A 83 -9.83 7.13 -5.91
CA MET A 83 -10.17 6.12 -4.94
C MET A 83 -10.99 6.72 -3.79
N PRO A 84 -12.03 6.04 -3.28
CA PRO A 84 -12.69 6.45 -2.05
C PRO A 84 -11.68 6.60 -0.89
N PRO A 85 -11.92 7.51 0.06
CA PRO A 85 -11.11 7.62 1.26
C PRO A 85 -11.01 6.28 1.98
N LEU A 86 -9.84 5.96 2.49
CA LEU A 86 -9.63 4.73 3.27
C LEU A 86 -10.13 4.97 4.71
N PRO A 87 -11.22 4.32 5.16
CA PRO A 87 -11.74 4.56 6.49
C PRO A 87 -10.84 3.90 7.54
N TYR A 88 -10.63 4.60 8.65
CA TYR A 88 -10.01 4.08 9.86
C TYR A 88 -11.05 4.06 10.98
N ALA A 89 -11.06 3.00 11.77
CA ALA A 89 -11.96 2.86 12.89
C ALA A 89 -11.21 2.33 14.11
N LEU A 90 -11.59 2.84 15.27
CA LEU A 90 -11.19 2.27 16.55
C LEU A 90 -12.03 1.02 16.81
N VAL A 91 -11.37 -0.09 17.09
CA VAL A 91 -12.04 -1.37 17.36
C VAL A 91 -11.58 -1.89 18.70
N TRP A 92 -12.54 -2.19 19.57
CA TRP A 92 -12.31 -2.77 20.89
C TRP A 92 -13.24 -3.96 21.11
N ARG A 93 -12.80 -4.93 21.92
CA ARG A 93 -13.60 -6.11 22.24
C ARG A 93 -14.75 -5.80 23.19
N THR A 94 -14.52 -4.90 24.15
CA THR A 94 -15.48 -4.51 25.19
C THR A 94 -15.39 -3.02 25.45
N GLU A 95 -16.53 -2.38 25.63
CA GLU A 95 -16.62 -0.95 25.89
C GLU A 95 -16.38 -0.65 27.38
N SER A 96 -15.68 0.45 27.68
CA SER A 96 -15.36 0.90 29.03
C SER A 96 -15.17 2.41 29.07
N GLU A 97 -15.18 3.02 30.27
CA GLU A 97 -14.93 4.46 30.41
C GLU A 97 -13.64 4.94 29.73
N PRO A 98 -12.47 4.28 29.91
CA PRO A 98 -11.25 4.66 29.19
C PRO A 98 -11.38 4.61 27.66
N VAL A 99 -12.13 3.63 27.14
CA VAL A 99 -12.35 3.49 25.69
C VAL A 99 -13.22 4.62 25.17
N ARG A 100 -14.30 4.99 25.88
CA ARG A 100 -15.14 6.14 25.55
C ARG A 100 -14.34 7.45 25.58
N ALA A 101 -13.52 7.64 26.61
CA ALA A 101 -12.68 8.81 26.74
C ALA A 101 -11.68 8.92 25.58
N LEU A 102 -11.04 7.81 25.19
CA LEU A 102 -10.14 7.77 24.03
C LEU A 102 -10.87 8.10 22.72
N ALA A 103 -12.03 7.48 22.48
CA ALA A 103 -12.83 7.74 21.30
C ALA A 103 -13.19 9.22 21.19
N LYS A 104 -13.60 9.84 22.30
CA LYS A 104 -13.90 11.27 22.33
C LYS A 104 -12.69 12.14 21.97
N VAL A 105 -11.51 11.83 22.52
CA VAL A 105 -10.28 12.58 22.18
C VAL A 105 -9.95 12.47 20.70
N ILE A 106 -10.14 11.30 20.10
CA ILE A 106 -9.85 11.07 18.68
C ILE A 106 -10.86 11.78 17.78
N ASP A 107 -12.15 11.79 18.16
CA ASP A 107 -13.17 12.57 17.45
C ASP A 107 -12.84 14.07 17.49
N ASP A 108 -12.49 14.59 18.67
CA ASP A 108 -12.11 16.01 18.85
C ASP A 108 -10.86 16.39 18.01
N LEU A 109 -9.93 15.44 17.78
CA LEU A 109 -8.75 15.63 16.91
C LEU A 109 -9.06 15.47 15.41
N SER A 110 -10.08 14.69 15.06
CA SER A 110 -10.46 14.43 13.67
C SER A 110 -11.25 15.60 13.07
N ASP A 111 -11.95 16.37 13.92
CA ASP A 111 -12.66 17.60 13.55
C ASP A 111 -11.76 18.86 13.57
N ALA A 112 -10.50 18.72 14.00
CA ALA A 112 -9.54 19.83 13.99
C ALA A 112 -9.04 20.10 12.56
N PRO A 113 -8.92 21.39 12.15
CA PRO A 113 -8.59 21.79 10.77
C PRO A 113 -7.17 21.44 10.32
#